data_AF-A0A7S2DUC5-F1
#
_entry.id   AF-A0A7S2DUC5-F1
#
_cell.length_a   1.000
_cell.length_b   1.000
_cell.length_c   1.000
_cell.angle_alpha   90.00
_cell.angle_beta   90.00
_cell.angle_gamma   90.00
#
_symmetry.space_group_name_H-M   'P 1'
#
loop_
_entity.id
_entity.type
_entity.pdbx_description
1 polymer ?
#
loop_
_entity_poly.entity_id
_entity_poly.type
_entity_poly.pdbx_seq_one_letter_code
_entity_poly.pdbx_strand_id
1 'polypeptide(L)'
;GSVFHSALIIVTIVYAAIGTAGGLRFGDHVDEAANLNWSTFRDPNNSSMQWLYIVVSYFVVVSPALDVTSGFPILAVTMSNNIAQVMLGDSANGTEDLVQVRRISRLLASVPPIIGALFISDLGIVTSYAGVACIAIMFVF
;
A
#
# COMPACT_ATOMS: atom_id res chain seq x y z
N GLY A 1 7.04 -25.32 5.30
CA GLY A 1 5.99 -25.67 4.33
C GLY A 1 4.58 -25.45 4.87
N SER A 2 4.17 -26.17 5.91
CA SER A 2 2.77 -26.22 6.36
C SER A 2 2.17 -24.87 6.80
N VAL A 3 2.94 -24.04 7.53
CA VAL A 3 2.46 -22.73 8.01
C VAL A 3 2.22 -21.76 6.84
N PHE A 4 3.12 -21.75 5.85
CA PHE A 4 3.00 -20.92 4.66
C PHE A 4 1.77 -21.31 3.82
N HIS A 5 1.57 -22.61 3.58
CA HIS A 5 0.39 -23.09 2.85
C HIS A 5 -0.91 -22.77 3.59
N SER A 6 -0.92 -22.95 4.91
CA SER A 6 -2.10 -22.62 5.74
C SER A 6 -2.42 -21.13 5.69
N ALA A 7 -1.40 -20.27 5.77
CA ALA A 7 -1.55 -18.83 5.65
C ALA A 7 -2.12 -18.44 4.27
N LEU A 8 -1.59 -19.00 3.18
CA LEU A 8 -2.10 -18.75 1.83
C LEU A 8 -3.58 -19.15 1.69
N ILE A 9 -3.96 -20.34 2.16
CA ILE A 9 -5.34 -20.81 2.10
C ILE A 9 -6.26 -19.86 2.87
N ILE A 10 -5.88 -19.48 4.10
CA ILE A 10 -6.68 -18.56 4.93
C ILE A 10 -6.83 -17.22 4.23
N VAL A 11 -5.73 -16.65 3.72
CA VAL A 11 -5.72 -15.36 3.03
C VAL A 11 -6.59 -15.40 1.77
N THR A 12 -6.52 -16.47 0.97
CA THR A 12 -7.38 -16.66 -0.20
C THR A 12 -8.85 -16.70 0.18
N ILE A 13 -9.22 -17.46 1.22
CA ILE A 13 -10.62 -17.57 1.67
C ILE A 13 -11.13 -16.21 2.16
N VAL A 14 -10.34 -15.51 2.97
CA VAL A 14 -10.73 -14.20 3.53
C VAL A 14 -10.89 -13.16 2.43
N TYR A 15 -9.94 -13.05 1.49
CA TYR A 15 -10.06 -12.11 0.38
C TYR A 15 -11.23 -12.44 -0.55
N ALA A 16 -11.46 -13.72 -0.84
CA ALA A 16 -12.62 -14.13 -1.65
C ALA A 16 -13.95 -13.78 -0.97
N ALA A 17 -14.05 -13.99 0.34
CA ALA A 17 -15.25 -13.65 1.12
C ALA A 17 -15.51 -12.14 1.12
N ILE A 18 -14.47 -11.32 1.39
CA ILE A 18 -14.58 -9.86 1.40
C ILE A 18 -14.93 -9.31 0.01
N GLY A 19 -14.26 -9.80 -1.03
CA GLY A 19 -14.52 -9.39 -2.42
C GLY A 19 -15.95 -9.71 -2.86
N THR A 20 -16.44 -10.91 -2.52
CA THR A 20 -17.82 -11.32 -2.84
C THR A 20 -18.84 -10.49 -2.06
N ALA A 21 -18.63 -10.27 -0.75
CA ALA A 21 -19.52 -9.47 0.07
C ALA A 21 -19.56 -8.00 -0.37
N GLY A 22 -18.40 -7.42 -0.73
CA GLY A 22 -18.29 -6.08 -1.28
C GLY A 22 -19.02 -5.93 -2.61
N GLY A 23 -18.79 -6.86 -3.55
CA GLY A 23 -19.46 -6.86 -4.84
C GLY A 23 -20.98 -6.96 -4.73
N LEU A 24 -21.50 -7.81 -3.83
CA LEU A 24 -22.94 -7.91 -3.58
C LEU A 24 -23.55 -6.66 -2.93
N ARG A 25 -22.78 -5.95 -2.10
CA ARG A 25 -23.28 -4.80 -1.33
C ARG A 25 -23.23 -3.48 -2.09
N PHE A 26 -22.20 -3.28 -2.92
CA PHE A 26 -21.96 -2.03 -3.64
C PHE A 26 -22.30 -2.13 -5.13
N GLY A 27 -22.51 -3.34 -5.67
CA GLY A 27 -22.99 -3.55 -7.03
C GLY A 27 -22.01 -3.03 -8.09
N ASP A 28 -22.52 -2.34 -9.11
CA ASP A 28 -21.73 -1.88 -10.26
C ASP A 28 -20.82 -0.66 -9.98
N HIS A 29 -20.92 -0.04 -8.79
CA HIS A 29 -20.17 1.16 -8.41
C HIS A 29 -19.23 0.87 -7.24
N VAL A 30 -18.35 -0.12 -7.40
CA VAL A 30 -17.30 -0.43 -6.43
C VAL A 30 -16.08 0.42 -6.75
N ASP A 31 -15.73 1.34 -5.86
CA ASP A 31 -14.43 2.02 -5.93
C ASP A 31 -13.30 1.00 -5.78
N GLU A 32 -12.21 1.21 -6.53
CA GLU A 32 -11.03 0.34 -6.51
C GLU A 32 -10.45 0.15 -5.11
N ALA A 33 -10.60 1.17 -4.25
CA ALA A 33 -10.30 1.08 -2.84
C ALA A 33 -11.59 0.83 -2.05
N ALA A 34 -11.66 -0.35 -1.41
CA ALA A 34 -12.84 -0.79 -0.67
C ALA A 34 -13.29 0.20 0.43
N ASN A 35 -12.37 0.94 1.03
CA ASN A 35 -12.64 1.95 2.06
C ASN A 35 -13.35 3.19 1.52
N LEU A 36 -13.13 3.58 0.25
CA LEU A 36 -13.77 4.76 -0.35
C LEU A 36 -15.28 4.59 -0.52
N ASN A 37 -15.73 3.35 -0.72
CA ASN A 37 -17.15 2.98 -0.78
C ASN A 37 -17.92 3.32 0.53
N TRP A 38 -17.21 3.56 1.64
CA TRP A 38 -17.80 3.95 2.93
C TRP A 38 -17.88 5.47 3.13
N SER A 39 -17.45 6.28 2.17
CA SER A 39 -17.52 7.75 2.22
C SER A 39 -18.97 8.27 2.29
N THR A 40 -19.92 7.53 1.71
CA THR A 40 -21.35 7.87 1.69
C THR A 40 -22.13 7.13 2.80
N PHE A 41 -21.44 6.55 3.78
CA PHE A 41 -22.05 5.84 4.90
C PHE A 41 -22.83 6.80 5.80
N ARG A 42 -24.14 6.90 5.60
CA ARG A 42 -25.08 7.73 6.38
C ARG A 42 -26.44 7.06 6.46
N ASP A 43 -27.11 7.20 7.60
CA ASP A 43 -28.52 6.85 7.75
C ASP A 43 -29.39 8.12 7.55
N PRO A 44 -30.19 8.20 6.47
CA PRO A 44 -31.02 9.37 6.20
C PRO A 44 -32.20 9.53 7.19
N ASN A 45 -32.54 8.50 7.97
CA ASN A 45 -33.74 8.50 8.82
C ASN A 45 -33.44 8.76 10.30
N ASN A 46 -32.16 8.80 10.70
CA ASN A 46 -31.77 8.94 12.11
C ASN A 46 -30.83 10.13 12.36
N SER A 47 -31.42 11.31 12.53
CA SER A 47 -30.70 12.56 12.80
C SER A 47 -29.99 12.58 14.16
N SER A 48 -30.38 11.72 15.11
CA SER A 48 -29.82 11.72 16.47
C SER A 48 -28.41 11.13 16.55
N MET A 49 -28.06 10.21 15.63
CA MET A 49 -26.78 9.50 15.60
C MET A 49 -25.90 9.90 14.41
N GLN A 50 -26.25 10.99 13.71
CA GLN A 50 -25.54 11.44 12.50
C GLN A 50 -24.04 11.66 12.72
N TRP A 51 -23.65 12.15 13.89
CA TRP A 51 -22.24 12.35 14.25
C TRP A 51 -21.44 11.04 14.28
N LEU A 52 -22.04 9.94 14.74
CA LEU A 52 -21.39 8.64 14.85
C LEU A 52 -21.16 8.04 13.46
N TYR A 53 -22.12 8.16 12.56
CA TYR A 53 -21.97 7.74 11.17
C TYR A 53 -20.83 8.49 10.47
N ILE A 54 -20.72 9.80 10.71
CA ILE A 54 -19.62 10.61 10.19
C ILE A 54 -18.27 10.12 10.75
N VAL A 55 -18.17 9.92 12.08
CA VAL A 55 -16.93 9.44 12.72
C VAL A 55 -16.50 8.08 12.16
N VAL A 56 -17.43 7.12 12.03
CA VAL A 56 -17.13 5.79 11.50
C VAL A 56 -16.70 5.86 10.03
N SER A 57 -17.41 6.64 9.21
CA SER A 57 -17.05 6.84 7.79
C SER A 57 -15.63 7.41 7.64
N TYR A 58 -15.32 8.49 8.37
CA TYR A 58 -13.98 9.08 8.35
C TYR A 58 -12.90 8.11 8.85
N PHE A 59 -13.17 7.39 9.94
CA PHE A 59 -12.23 6.42 10.49
C PHE A 59 -11.89 5.32 9.47
N VAL A 60 -12.90 4.73 8.81
CA VAL A 60 -12.70 3.68 7.80
C VAL A 60 -11.95 4.21 6.58
N VAL A 61 -12.29 5.41 6.09
CA VAL A 61 -11.65 6.00 4.90
C VAL A 61 -10.19 6.37 5.17
N VAL A 62 -9.89 6.96 6.34
CA VAL A 62 -8.55 7.50 6.67
C VAL A 62 -7.61 6.42 7.22
N SER A 63 -8.13 5.34 7.82
CA SER A 63 -7.32 4.31 8.46
C SER A 63 -6.21 3.72 7.55
N PRO A 64 -6.48 3.34 6.28
CA PRO A 64 -5.42 2.85 5.39
C PRO A 64 -4.35 3.91 5.09
N ALA A 65 -4.72 5.18 4.99
CA ALA A 65 -3.77 6.26 4.74
C ALA A 65 -2.83 6.47 5.94
N LEU A 66 -3.34 6.36 7.18
CA LEU A 66 -2.52 6.42 8.39
C LEU A 66 -1.57 5.24 8.50
N ASP A 67 -2.05 4.03 8.20
CA ASP A 67 -1.23 2.81 8.18
C ASP A 67 -0.06 2.95 7.20
N VAL A 68 -0.36 3.30 5.95
CA VAL A 68 0.67 3.51 4.90
C VAL A 68 1.63 4.63 5.28
N THR A 69 1.14 5.75 5.82
CA THR A 69 2.00 6.87 6.25
C THR A 69 2.97 6.44 7.35
N SER A 70 2.54 5.57 8.27
CA SER A 70 3.38 5.06 9.34
C SER A 70 4.39 4.00 8.88
N GLY A 71 4.02 3.18 7.90
CA GLY A 71 4.90 2.13 7.34
C GLY A 71 5.89 2.65 6.29
N PHE A 72 5.54 3.71 5.58
CA PHE A 72 6.34 4.27 4.48
C PHE A 72 7.79 4.60 4.86
N PRO A 73 8.09 5.22 6.01
CA PRO A 73 9.48 5.54 6.40
C PRO A 73 10.37 4.29 6.51
N ILE A 74 9.81 3.18 7.03
CA ILE A 74 10.56 1.93 7.19
C ILE A 74 10.85 1.32 5.82
N LEU A 75 9.84 1.28 4.93
CA LEU A 75 10.00 0.81 3.55
C LEU A 75 11.02 1.64 2.78
N ALA A 76 10.99 2.97 2.93
CA ALA A 76 11.93 3.89 2.29
C ALA A 76 13.37 3.67 2.78
N VAL A 77 13.57 3.41 4.08
CA VAL A 77 14.90 3.09 4.62
C VAL A 77 15.41 1.74 4.10
N THR A 78 14.57 0.72 4.05
CA THR A 78 14.95 -0.60 3.51
C THR A 78 15.34 -0.50 2.04
N MET A 79 14.53 0.18 1.22
CA MET A 79 14.83 0.40 -0.19
C MET A 79 16.10 1.23 -0.39
N SER A 80 16.30 2.28 0.42
CA SER A 80 17.53 3.07 0.40
C SER A 80 18.77 2.22 0.69
N ASN A 81 18.70 1.30 1.65
CA ASN A 81 19.81 0.40 1.95
C ASN A 81 20.11 -0.54 0.76
N ASN A 82 19.08 -1.09 0.11
CA ASN A 82 19.25 -1.93 -1.08
C ASN A 82 19.89 -1.14 -2.24
N ILE A 83 19.44 0.09 -2.50
CA ILE A 83 20.03 0.97 -3.52
C ILE A 83 21.49 1.31 -3.17
N ALA A 84 21.76 1.66 -1.91
CA ALA A 84 23.11 1.98 -1.46
C ALA A 84 24.06 0.80 -1.64
N GLN A 85 23.61 -0.42 -1.37
CA GLN A 85 24.39 -1.64 -1.60
C GLN A 85 24.71 -1.84 -3.09
N VAL A 86 23.74 -1.62 -3.97
CA VAL A 86 23.96 -1.69 -5.43
C VAL A 86 24.92 -0.59 -5.90
N MET A 87 24.84 0.62 -5.34
CA MET A 87 25.68 1.76 -5.72
C MET A 87 27.13 1.62 -5.22
N LEU A 88 27.34 1.09 -4.02
CA LEU A 88 28.68 0.93 -3.44
C LEU A 88 29.41 -0.30 -3.98
N GLY A 89 28.68 -1.36 -4.36
CA GLY A 89 29.28 -2.62 -4.81
C GLY A 89 30.34 -3.15 -3.82
N ASP A 90 31.41 -3.72 -4.35
CA ASP A 90 32.57 -4.22 -3.57
C ASP A 90 33.63 -3.13 -3.26
N SER A 91 33.41 -1.87 -3.65
CA SER A 91 34.42 -0.80 -3.56
C SER A 91 33.89 0.43 -2.83
N ALA A 92 33.79 0.33 -1.51
CA ALA A 92 33.63 1.51 -0.65
C ALA A 92 35.03 2.01 -0.21
N ASN A 93 35.61 2.96 -0.94
CA ASN A 93 36.97 3.46 -0.69
C ASN A 93 37.07 4.58 0.36
N GLY A 94 36.02 4.85 1.15
CA GLY A 94 36.10 5.83 2.24
C GLY A 94 34.78 6.06 2.98
N THR A 95 34.86 6.65 4.18
CA THR A 95 33.70 7.00 5.02
C THR A 95 32.84 8.13 4.43
N GLU A 96 33.41 9.01 3.60
CA GLU A 96 32.68 10.12 2.99
C GLU A 96 31.72 9.64 1.89
N ASP A 97 32.16 8.69 1.04
CA ASP A 97 31.34 8.06 0.01
C ASP A 97 30.12 7.36 0.62
N LEU A 98 30.28 6.71 1.78
CA LEU A 98 29.19 6.03 2.49
C LEU A 98 28.11 7.02 2.94
N VAL A 99 28.49 8.20 3.44
CA VAL A 99 27.52 9.22 3.89
C VAL A 99 26.79 9.83 2.70
N GLN A 100 27.50 10.14 1.62
CA GLN A 100 26.91 10.73 0.42
C GLN A 100 25.98 9.75 -0.30
N VAL A 101 26.41 8.51 -0.52
CA VAL A 101 25.57 7.46 -1.13
C VAL A 101 24.35 7.16 -0.29
N ARG A 102 24.48 7.16 1.05
CA ARG A 102 23.31 6.99 1.93
C ARG A 102 22.31 8.15 1.83
N ARG A 103 22.77 9.39 1.64
CA ARG A 103 21.87 10.53 1.42
C ARG A 103 21.17 10.43 0.06
N ILE A 104 21.91 10.14 -1.00
CA ILE A 104 21.36 10.03 -2.37
C ILE A 104 20.38 8.86 -2.47
N SER A 105 20.71 7.70 -1.91
CA SER A 105 19.83 6.52 -1.93
C SER A 105 18.53 6.75 -1.16
N ARG A 106 18.53 7.54 -0.08
CA ARG A 106 17.29 7.93 0.62
C ARG A 106 16.40 8.79 -0.27
N LEU A 107 16.98 9.75 -0.98
CA LEU A 107 16.24 10.59 -1.93
C LEU A 107 15.69 9.75 -3.09
N LEU A 108 16.49 8.86 -3.66
CA LEU A 108 16.05 7.97 -4.74
C LEU A 108 14.99 6.96 -4.30
N ALA A 109 14.98 6.55 -3.03
CA ALA A 109 13.96 5.64 -2.51
C ALA A 109 12.62 6.35 -2.25
N SER A 110 12.63 7.60 -1.76
CA SER A 110 11.40 8.29 -1.33
C SER A 110 10.81 9.25 -2.36
N VAL A 111 11.64 9.91 -3.17
CA VAL A 111 11.19 10.94 -4.12
C VAL A 111 10.36 10.35 -5.27
N PRO A 112 10.75 9.25 -5.94
CA PRO A 112 9.96 8.71 -7.04
C PRO A 112 8.54 8.28 -6.64
N PRO A 113 8.31 7.58 -5.51
CA PRO A 113 6.95 7.29 -5.04
C PRO A 113 6.12 8.54 -4.76
N ILE A 114 6.72 9.59 -4.18
CA ILE A 114 6.00 10.85 -3.89
C ILE A 114 5.63 11.56 -5.19
N ILE A 115 6.56 11.67 -6.14
CA ILE A 115 6.29 12.28 -7.44
C ILE A 115 5.26 11.45 -8.20
N GLY A 116 5.39 10.12 -8.21
CA GLY A 116 4.44 9.21 -8.85
C GLY A 116 3.02 9.36 -8.30
N ALA A 117 2.89 9.51 -6.98
CA ALA A 117 1.60 9.74 -6.32
C ALA A 117 0.93 11.07 -6.71
N LEU A 118 1.68 12.08 -7.20
CA LEU A 118 1.09 13.32 -7.71
C LEU A 118 0.49 13.16 -9.11
N PHE A 119 0.95 12.18 -9.89
CA PHE A 119 0.49 11.94 -11.27
C PHE A 119 -0.51 10.79 -11.37
N ILE A 120 -0.43 9.80 -10.47
CA ILE A 120 -1.26 8.61 -10.49
C ILE A 120 -1.96 8.49 -9.13
N SER A 121 -3.26 8.79 -9.12
CA SER A 121 -4.13 8.64 -7.95
C SER A 121 -4.98 7.38 -7.99
N ASP A 122 -4.93 6.66 -9.11
CA ASP A 122 -5.70 5.44 -9.37
C ASP A 122 -4.96 4.24 -8.77
N LEU A 123 -5.58 3.64 -7.75
CA LEU A 123 -4.97 2.56 -6.97
C LEU A 123 -5.03 1.23 -7.74
N GLY A 124 -6.01 1.05 -8.62
CA GLY A 124 -6.16 -0.10 -9.49
C GLY A 124 -5.01 -0.20 -10.48
N ILE A 125 -4.63 0.91 -11.12
CA ILE A 125 -3.49 1.01 -12.02
C ILE A 125 -2.20 0.63 -11.27
N VAL A 126 -1.92 1.29 -10.14
CA VAL A 126 -0.67 1.04 -9.38
C VAL A 126 -0.59 -0.42 -8.93
N THR A 127 -1.68 -0.97 -8.41
CA THR A 127 -1.74 -2.36 -7.93
C THR A 127 -1.59 -3.36 -9.08
N SER A 128 -2.16 -3.09 -10.25
CA SER A 128 -2.05 -3.95 -11.43
C SER A 128 -0.61 -4.06 -11.91
N TYR A 129 0.09 -2.92 -12.03
CA TYR A 129 1.51 -2.92 -12.41
C TYR A 129 2.39 -3.59 -11.36
N ALA A 130 2.15 -3.32 -10.08
CA ALA A 130 2.86 -3.99 -8.99
C ALA A 130 2.64 -5.51 -9.00
N GLY A 131 1.40 -5.96 -9.27
CA GLY A 131 1.04 -7.37 -9.40
C GLY A 131 1.77 -8.06 -10.55
N VAL A 132 1.84 -7.43 -11.73
CA VAL A 132 2.59 -7.97 -12.88
C VAL A 132 4.08 -8.07 -12.55
N ALA A 133 4.67 -7.07 -11.89
CA ALA A 133 6.07 -7.12 -11.46
C ALA A 133 6.32 -8.25 -10.45
N CYS A 134 5.42 -8.47 -9.48
CA CYS A 134 5.51 -9.57 -8.53
C CYS A 134 5.45 -10.93 -9.22
N ILE A 135 4.55 -11.11 -10.19
CA ILE A 135 4.47 -12.33 -10.99
C ILE A 135 5.80 -12.58 -11.72
N ALA A 136 6.36 -11.56 -12.36
CA ALA A 136 7.64 -11.69 -13.05
C ALA A 136 8.76 -12.14 -12.09
N ILE A 137 8.86 -11.55 -10.91
CA ILE A 137 9.85 -11.93 -9.90
C ILE A 137 9.64 -13.39 -9.45
N MET A 138 8.40 -13.80 -9.16
CA MET A 138 8.05 -15.15 -8.68
C MET A 138 8.39 -16.26 -9.70
N PHE A 139 8.38 -15.97 -11.00
CA PHE A 139 8.73 -16.95 -12.03
C PHE A 139 10.20 -16.92 -12.44
N VAL A 140 10.90 -15.81 -12.22
CA VAL A 140 12.32 -15.66 -12.57
C VAL A 140 13.25 -16.14 -11.44
N PHE A 141 12.85 -15.96 -10.19
CA PHE A 141 13.59 -16.35 -8.99
C PHE A 141 12.82 -17.37 -8.16
#